data_AF-A0A2T5BRI1-F1
#
_entry.id   AF-A0A2T5BRI1-F1
#
_cell.length_a   1.000
_cell.length_b   1.000
_cell.length_c   1.000
_cell.angle_alpha   90.00
_cell.angle_beta   90.00
_cell.angle_gamma   90.00
#
_symmetry.space_group_name_H-M   'P 1'
#
loop_
_entity.id
_entity.type
_entity.pdbx_description
1 polymer ?
#
loop_
_entity_poly.entity_id
_entity_poly.type
_entity_poly.pdbx_seq_one_letter_code
_entity_poly.pdbx_strand_id
1 'polypeptide(L)'
;MAPRRSPSAPDALYCFLNAARGRPVIIDVGRVEVVDAPRMQILLCAEREWRSAGVKFRLSNCTEIFRRGASMLGVDMEIFEQEPGA
;
A
#
# COMPACT_ATOMS: atom_id res chain seq x y z
N MET A 1 -11.02 21.64 -4.18
CA MET A 1 -9.62 21.23 -4.44
C MET A 1 -8.93 21.07 -3.10
N ALA A 2 -8.76 19.83 -2.61
CA ALA A 2 -8.19 19.58 -1.28
C ALA A 2 -6.68 19.90 -1.27
N PRO A 3 -6.12 20.37 -0.13
CA PRO A 3 -4.71 20.73 -0.05
C PRO A 3 -3.82 19.51 -0.32
N ARG A 4 -2.92 19.65 -1.31
CA ARG A 4 -1.82 18.71 -1.53
C ARG A 4 -0.80 18.94 -0.41
N ARG A 5 -0.97 18.17 0.67
CA ARG A 5 -0.10 17.98 1.86
C ARG A 5 1.09 18.94 2.05
N SER A 6 1.21 19.49 3.26
CA SER A 6 2.42 20.20 3.72
C SER A 6 3.65 19.27 3.72
N PRO A 7 4.82 19.71 3.21
CA PRO A 7 6.01 18.86 3.02
C PRO A 7 6.75 18.42 4.30
N SER A 8 6.34 18.89 5.48
CA SER A 8 7.06 18.66 6.75
C SER A 8 6.53 17.50 7.59
N ALA A 9 5.34 16.95 7.27
CA ALA A 9 4.77 15.88 8.07
C ALA A 9 5.17 14.51 7.50
N PRO A 10 5.60 13.56 8.36
CA PRO A 10 5.87 12.20 7.90
C PRO A 10 4.62 11.60 7.26
N ASP A 11 4.84 10.79 6.21
CA ASP A 11 3.74 10.21 5.46
C ASP A 11 2.90 9.32 6.40
N ALA A 12 1.61 9.65 6.55
CA ALA A 12 0.70 8.95 7.45
C ALA A 12 0.55 7.44 7.14
N LEU A 13 0.66 7.04 5.86
CA LEU A 13 0.67 5.62 5.49
C LEU A 13 1.95 4.97 6.02
N TYR A 14 3.10 5.61 5.84
CA TYR A 14 4.36 5.13 6.41
C TYR A 14 4.30 5.03 7.94
N CYS A 15 3.79 6.06 8.63
CA CYS A 15 3.67 6.04 10.09
C CYS A 15 2.78 4.90 10.58
N PHE A 16 1.62 4.69 9.93
CA PHE A 16 0.72 3.59 10.24
C PHE A 16 1.41 2.24 10.07
N LEU A 17 2.07 2.02 8.93
CA LEU A 17 2.77 0.77 8.62
C LEU A 17 3.90 0.52 9.62
N ASN A 18 4.73 1.52 9.88
CA ASN A 18 5.82 1.39 10.83
C ASN A 18 5.33 1.01 12.24
N ALA A 19 4.18 1.54 12.68
CA ALA A 19 3.56 1.18 13.96
C ALA A 19 2.91 -0.22 13.94
N ALA A 20 2.52 -0.73 12.77
CA ALA A 20 1.89 -2.03 12.59
C ALA A 20 2.89 -3.17 12.28
N ARG A 21 4.20 -2.88 12.26
CA ARG A 21 5.26 -3.86 12.00
C ARG A 21 5.10 -5.14 12.83
N GLY A 22 5.26 -6.29 12.17
CA GLY A 22 5.13 -7.61 12.79
C GLY A 22 3.68 -8.06 13.06
N ARG A 23 2.67 -7.27 12.66
CA ARG A 23 1.24 -7.62 12.80
C ARG A 23 0.56 -7.72 11.44
N PRO A 24 -0.45 -8.59 11.27
CA PRO A 24 -1.23 -8.64 10.04
C PRO A 24 -1.86 -7.28 9.70
N VAL A 25 -1.76 -6.86 8.44
CA VAL A 25 -2.30 -5.58 7.95
C VAL A 25 -3.23 -5.81 6.77
N ILE A 26 -4.38 -5.15 6.80
CA ILE A 26 -5.31 -5.02 5.67
C ILE A 26 -5.55 -3.52 5.45
N ILE A 27 -5.31 -3.03 4.24
CA ILE A 27 -5.52 -1.62 3.87
C ILE A 27 -6.70 -1.53 2.91
N ASP A 28 -7.73 -0.78 3.30
CA ASP A 28 -8.81 -0.42 2.40
C ASP A 28 -8.37 0.68 1.43
N VAL A 29 -8.43 0.38 0.13
CA VAL A 29 -8.14 1.36 -0.93
C VAL A 29 -9.40 1.73 -1.73
N GLY A 30 -10.58 1.41 -1.21
CA GLY A 30 -11.87 1.60 -1.88
C GLY A 30 -12.21 3.06 -2.18
N ARG A 31 -11.65 3.99 -1.41
CA ARG A 31 -11.84 5.44 -1.57
C ARG A 31 -10.64 6.15 -2.20
N VAL A 32 -9.66 5.41 -2.70
CA VAL A 32 -8.48 6.01 -3.34
C VAL A 32 -8.82 6.36 -4.79
N GLU A 33 -8.82 7.65 -5.08
CA GLU A 33 -9.09 8.18 -6.42
C GLU A 33 -7.81 8.36 -7.26
N VAL A 34 -6.66 8.54 -6.61
CA VAL A 34 -5.36 8.73 -7.26
C VAL A 34 -4.29 8.04 -6.43
N VAL A 35 -3.46 7.23 -7.09
CA VAL A 35 -2.24 6.65 -6.52
C VAL A 35 -1.03 7.28 -7.20
N ASP A 36 -0.08 7.75 -6.40
CA ASP A 36 1.18 8.30 -6.88
C ASP A 36 2.35 7.35 -6.59
N ALA A 37 3.46 7.55 -7.31
CA ALA A 37 4.65 6.71 -7.18
C ALA A 37 5.15 6.59 -5.72
N PRO A 38 5.20 7.65 -4.89
CA PRO A 38 5.68 7.54 -3.52
C PRO A 38 4.84 6.63 -2.64
N ARG A 39 3.50 6.74 -2.67
CA ARG A 39 2.63 5.87 -1.87
C ARG A 39 2.66 4.45 -2.36
N MET A 40 2.76 4.26 -3.68
CA MET A 40 2.92 2.93 -4.24
C MET A 40 4.22 2.27 -3.75
N GLN A 41 5.34 2.99 -3.77
CA GLN A 41 6.61 2.50 -3.24
C GLN A 41 6.52 2.13 -1.75
N ILE A 42 5.81 2.92 -0.95
CA ILE A 42 5.56 2.58 0.47
C ILE A 42 4.81 1.25 0.60
N LEU A 43 3.74 1.05 -0.19
CA LEU A 43 2.98 -0.20 -0.19
C LEU A 43 3.83 -1.40 -0.63
N LEU A 44 4.66 -1.23 -1.67
CA LEU A 44 5.57 -2.27 -2.15
C LEU A 44 6.61 -2.67 -1.10
N CYS A 45 7.23 -1.68 -0.44
CA CYS A 45 8.19 -1.95 0.62
C CYS A 45 7.53 -2.68 1.80
N ALA A 46 6.32 -2.28 2.17
CA ALA A 46 5.57 -2.92 3.24
C ALA A 46 5.17 -4.36 2.88
N GLU A 47 4.68 -4.61 1.67
CA GLU A 47 4.36 -5.96 1.22
C GLU A 47 5.57 -6.89 1.35
N ARG A 48 6.73 -6.47 0.82
CA ARG A 48 7.98 -7.25 0.88
C ARG A 48 8.46 -7.50 2.31
N GLU A 49 8.37 -6.48 3.16
CA GLU A 49 8.78 -6.59 4.56
C GLU A 49 7.87 -7.57 5.32
N TRP A 50 6.55 -7.50 5.12
CA TRP A 50 5.59 -8.39 5.77
C TRP A 50 5.74 -9.82 5.25
N ARG A 51 5.91 -10.00 3.94
CA ARG A 51 6.18 -11.29 3.33
C ARG A 51 7.45 -11.92 3.90
N SER A 52 8.53 -11.15 4.03
CA SER A 52 9.79 -11.64 4.62
C SER A 52 9.65 -11.99 6.11
N ALA A 53 8.70 -11.39 6.81
CA ALA A 53 8.40 -11.70 8.21
C ALA A 53 7.38 -12.85 8.37
N GLY A 54 6.86 -13.42 7.27
CA GLY A 54 5.77 -14.42 7.31
C GLY A 54 4.44 -13.84 7.81
N VAL A 55 4.27 -12.52 7.77
CA VAL A 55 3.08 -11.83 8.26
C VAL A 55 2.18 -11.43 7.08
N LYS A 56 0.86 -11.53 7.25
CA LYS A 56 -0.09 -11.17 6.19
C LYS A 56 -0.14 -9.67 5.94
N PHE A 57 0.01 -9.27 4.68
CA PHE A 57 -0.22 -7.92 4.18
C PHE A 57 -1.13 -7.99 2.96
N ARG A 58 -2.28 -7.29 2.98
CA ARG A 58 -3.21 -7.29 1.85
C ARG A 58 -3.84 -5.91 1.62
N LEU A 59 -4.19 -5.64 0.37
CA LEU A 59 -5.07 -4.53 0.01
C LEU A 59 -6.51 -5.07 -0.16
N SER A 60 -7.50 -4.27 0.26
CA SER A 60 -8.91 -4.59 0.11
C SER A 60 -9.63 -3.48 -0.65
N ASN A 61 -10.74 -3.84 -1.30
CA ASN A 61 -11.54 -2.93 -2.12
C ASN A 61 -10.74 -2.22 -3.22
N CYS A 62 -9.84 -2.96 -3.88
CA CYS A 62 -9.03 -2.48 -5.01
C CYS A 62 -9.90 -2.14 -6.23
N THR A 63 -10.36 -0.88 -6.29
CA THR A 63 -11.18 -0.34 -7.40
C THR A 63 -10.43 -0.37 -8.73
N GLU A 64 -11.15 -0.32 -9.85
CA GLU A 64 -10.53 -0.26 -11.18
C GLU A 64 -9.61 0.96 -11.33
N ILE A 65 -9.99 2.10 -10.75
CA ILE A 65 -9.19 3.32 -10.74
C ILE A 65 -7.84 3.07 -10.05
N PHE A 66 -7.86 2.43 -8.87
CA PHE A 66 -6.65 2.10 -8.14
C PHE A 66 -5.77 1.11 -8.93
N ARG A 67 -6.37 0.04 -9.47
CA ARG A 67 -5.67 -0.98 -10.27
C ARG A 67 -5.01 -0.37 -11.51
N ARG A 68 -5.72 0.52 -12.20
CA ARG A 68 -5.19 1.22 -13.38
C ARG A 68 -4.03 2.15 -13.01
N GLY A 69 -4.17 2.90 -11.92
CA GLY A 69 -3.09 3.75 -11.41
C GLY A 69 -1.85 2.94 -11.04
N ALA A 70 -2.03 1.77 -10.42
CA ALA A 70 -0.94 0.84 -10.12
C ALA A 70 -0.25 0.31 -11.39
N SER A 71 -1.04 -0.12 -12.37
CA SER A 71 -0.53 -0.62 -13.66
C SER A 71 0.26 0.46 -14.42
N MET A 72 -0.19 1.71 -14.39
CA MET A 72 0.56 2.85 -15.00
C MET A 72 1.92 3.09 -14.32
N LEU A 73 2.06 2.69 -13.06
CA LEU A 73 3.32 2.74 -12.31
C LEU A 73 4.16 1.46 -12.49
N GLY A 74 3.72 0.52 -13.34
CA GLY A 74 4.39 -0.76 -13.57
C GLY A 74 4.19 -1.77 -12.44
N VAL A 75 3.17 -1.59 -11.61
CA VAL A 75 2.87 -2.47 -10.47
C VAL A 75 1.71 -3.40 -10.81
N ASP A 76 1.99 -4.69 -10.75
CA ASP A 76 0.95 -5.71 -10.79
C ASP A 76 0.28 -5.85 -9.43
N MET A 77 -1.05 -5.89 -9.40
CA MET A 77 -1.82 -5.96 -8.16
C MET A 77 -1.77 -7.35 -7.49
N GLU A 78 -1.41 -8.40 -8.24
CA GLU A 78 -1.28 -9.77 -7.73
C GLU A 78 -0.26 -9.85 -6.58
N ILE A 79 0.73 -8.95 -6.55
CA ILE A 79 1.74 -8.91 -5.48
C ILE A 79 1.12 -8.69 -4.09
N PHE A 80 -0.03 -8.02 -4.02
CA PHE A 80 -0.75 -7.75 -2.77
C PHE A 80 -1.79 -8.82 -2.41
N GLU A 81 -2.05 -9.75 -3.33
CA GLU A 81 -3.00 -10.86 -3.17
C GLU A 81 -2.29 -12.16 -2.79
N GLN A 82 -0.96 -12.21 -2.94
CA GLN A 82 -0.15 -13.38 -2.60
C GLN A 82 -0.26 -13.73 -1.11
N GLU A 83 -0.40 -15.02 -0.84
CA GLU A 83 -0.34 -15.52 0.53
C GLU A 83 1.14 -15.54 0.98
N PRO A 84 1.44 -15.13 2.23
CA PRO A 84 2.80 -15.28 2.74
C PRO A 84 3.17 -16.76 2.68
N GLY A 85 4.26 -17.07 1.98
CA GLY A 85 4.72 -18.43 1.75
C GLY A 85 4.92 -19.19 3.06
N ALA A 86 4.50 -20.45 3.05
CA ALA A 86 4.55 -21.42 4.15
C ALA A 86 5.96 -21.64 4.71
#